data_AF-A0A7J6P9G7-F1
#
_entry.id   AF-A0A7J6P9G7-F1
#
_cell.length_a   1.000
_cell.length_b   1.000
_cell.length_c   1.000
_cell.angle_alpha   90.00
_cell.angle_beta   90.00
_cell.angle_gamma   90.00
#
_symmetry.space_group_name_H-M   'P 1'
#
loop_
_entity.id
_entity.type
_entity.pdbx_description
1 polymer ?
#
loop_
_entity_poly.entity_id
_entity_poly.type
_entity_poly.pdbx_seq_one_letter_code
_entity_poly.pdbx_strand_id
1 'polypeptide(L)'
;MLVPYKAQEAFRLGPAYAQETCKVVFAVPSLFLYPMVDVSIKVAVAGILGRGFLWLVASGSVNTERALINGHEITDGHRTFAYSGKELCMMVYWLAATLWVFEFLMALSHFA
;
A
#
# COMPACT_ATOMS: atom_id res chain seq x y z
N MET A 1 42.95 -4.74 -1.65
CA MET A 1 42.75 -3.28 -1.61
C MET A 1 42.16 -2.72 -2.93
N LEU A 2 41.29 -3.47 -3.64
CA LEU A 2 40.76 -3.09 -4.97
C LEU A 2 39.26 -2.70 -4.98
N VAL A 3 38.53 -3.06 -3.92
CA VAL A 3 37.10 -2.75 -3.76
C VAL A 3 36.80 -1.25 -3.59
N PRO A 4 37.57 -0.44 -2.85
CA PRO A 4 37.22 0.98 -2.67
C PRO A 4 37.42 1.81 -3.95
N TYR A 5 38.36 1.42 -4.83
CA TYR A 5 38.65 2.15 -6.07
C TYR A 5 37.51 2.04 -7.08
N LYS A 6 36.96 0.82 -7.26
CA LYS A 6 35.80 0.60 -8.14
C LYS A 6 34.52 1.30 -7.66
N ALA A 7 34.33 1.40 -6.34
CA ALA A 7 33.19 2.13 -5.77
C ALA A 7 33.29 3.65 -6.03
N GLN A 8 34.51 4.20 -5.98
CA GLN A 8 34.78 5.61 -6.27
C GLN A 8 34.56 5.96 -7.75
N GLU A 9 34.95 5.07 -8.67
CA GLU A 9 34.68 5.22 -10.10
C GLU A 9 33.18 5.12 -10.43
N ALA A 10 32.47 4.16 -9.82
CA ALA A 10 31.02 4.03 -10.01
C ALA A 10 30.26 5.28 -9.52
N PHE A 11 30.68 5.87 -8.39
CA PHE A 11 30.10 7.11 -7.88
C PHE A 11 30.35 8.31 -8.80
N ARG A 12 31.54 8.39 -9.42
CA ARG A 12 31.90 9.47 -10.36
C ARG A 12 31.17 9.34 -11.70
N LEU A 13 30.94 8.12 -12.17
CA LEU A 13 30.28 7.86 -13.45
C LEU A 13 28.74 7.82 -13.34
N GLY A 14 28.20 7.55 -12.15
CA GLY A 14 26.75 7.47 -11.89
C GLY A 14 25.92 8.63 -12.46
N PRO A 15 26.32 9.91 -12.28
CA PRO A 15 25.58 11.04 -12.83
C PRO A 15 25.55 11.07 -14.37
N ALA A 16 26.66 10.69 -15.02
CA ALA A 16 26.73 10.63 -16.48
C ALA A 16 25.85 9.50 -17.04
N TYR A 17 25.87 8.33 -16.39
CA TYR A 17 24.95 7.24 -16.74
C TYR A 17 23.48 7.64 -16.53
N ALA A 18 23.14 8.31 -15.42
CA ALA A 18 21.78 8.78 -15.19
C ALA A 18 21.30 9.77 -16.26
N GLN A 19 22.17 10.69 -16.70
CA GLN A 19 21.84 11.62 -17.79
C GLN A 19 21.61 10.90 -19.12
N GLU A 20 22.46 9.93 -19.47
CA GLU A 20 22.28 9.14 -20.68
C GLU A 20 21.05 8.23 -20.61
N THR A 21 20.77 7.61 -19.46
CA THR A 21 19.54 6.85 -19.24
C THR A 21 18.30 7.74 -19.39
N CYS A 22 18.30 8.95 -18.82
CA CYS A 22 17.20 9.90 -19.00
C CYS A 22 17.03 10.27 -20.48
N LYS A 23 18.11 10.55 -21.22
CA LYS A 23 18.04 10.84 -22.66
C LYS A 23 17.44 9.68 -23.45
N VAL A 24 17.84 8.44 -23.17
CA VAL A 24 17.30 7.23 -23.83
C VAL A 24 15.82 7.02 -23.49
N VAL A 25 15.46 7.20 -22.22
CA VAL A 25 14.09 7.09 -21.72
C VAL A 25 13.18 8.12 -22.37
N PHE A 26 13.63 9.37 -22.55
CA PHE A 26 12.86 10.39 -23.28
C PHE A 26 12.89 10.21 -24.80
N ALA A 27 13.94 9.58 -25.36
CA ALA A 27 14.04 9.29 -26.78
C ALA A 27 13.16 8.11 -27.22
N VAL A 28 12.84 7.19 -26.30
CA VAL A 28 12.05 5.99 -26.58
C VAL A 28 10.82 5.96 -25.65
N PRO A 29 9.70 6.61 -26.04
CA PRO A 29 8.51 6.72 -25.19
C PRO A 29 7.86 5.38 -24.83
N SER A 30 8.15 4.29 -25.55
CA SER A 30 7.69 2.94 -25.18
C SER A 30 8.33 2.42 -23.89
N LEU A 31 9.49 2.93 -23.46
CA LEU A 31 10.08 2.58 -22.16
C LEU A 31 9.23 3.03 -20.97
N PHE A 32 8.37 4.05 -21.15
CA PHE A 32 7.49 4.53 -20.08
C PHE A 32 6.18 3.74 -19.96
N LEU A 33 5.73 3.10 -21.03
CA LEU A 33 4.45 2.37 -21.03
C LEU A 33 4.44 1.25 -20.00
N TYR A 34 5.50 0.45 -19.94
CA TYR A 34 5.61 -0.66 -18.98
C TYR A 34 5.56 -0.21 -17.51
N PRO A 35 6.43 0.71 -17.03
CA PRO A 35 6.37 1.16 -15.63
C PRO A 35 5.07 1.90 -15.31
N MET A 36 4.45 2.60 -16.27
CA MET A 36 3.14 3.21 -16.03
C MET A 36 2.03 2.16 -15.86
N VAL A 37 2.01 1.12 -16.69
CA VAL A 37 1.02 0.03 -16.57
C VAL A 37 1.22 -0.74 -15.26
N ASP A 38 2.47 -1.08 -14.93
CA ASP A 38 2.80 -1.79 -13.68
C ASP A 38 2.34 -1.00 -12.43
N VAL A 39 2.67 0.29 -12.36
CA VAL A 39 2.23 1.17 -11.27
C VAL A 39 0.71 1.29 -11.24
N SER A 40 0.05 1.42 -12.39
CA SER A 40 -1.41 1.56 -12.48
C SER A 40 -2.13 0.31 -11.94
N ILE A 41 -1.64 -0.88 -12.28
CA ILE A 41 -2.19 -2.14 -11.78
C ILE A 41 -2.01 -2.23 -10.26
N LYS A 42 -0.81 -1.93 -9.75
CA LYS A 42 -0.52 -1.95 -8.31
C LYS A 42 -1.41 -0.98 -7.53
N VAL A 43 -1.63 0.23 -8.05
CA VAL A 43 -2.54 1.22 -7.44
C VAL A 43 -3.99 0.75 -7.47
N ALA A 44 -4.46 0.16 -8.58
CA ALA A 44 -5.81 -0.36 -8.69
C ALA A 44 -6.06 -1.50 -7.68
N VAL A 45 -5.12 -2.45 -7.58
CA VAL A 45 -5.19 -3.55 -6.62
C VAL A 45 -5.14 -3.03 -5.17
N ALA A 46 -4.27 -2.05 -4.88
CA ALA A 46 -4.22 -1.39 -3.58
C ALA A 46 -5.58 -0.80 -3.19
N GLY A 47 -6.24 -0.11 -4.13
CA GLY A 47 -7.55 0.48 -3.92
C GLY A 47 -8.64 -0.56 -3.62
N ILE A 48 -8.63 -1.68 -4.35
CA ILE A 48 -9.60 -2.77 -4.14
C ILE A 48 -9.41 -3.42 -2.76
N LEU A 49 -8.17 -3.76 -2.41
CA LEU A 49 -7.85 -4.39 -1.11
C LEU A 49 -8.11 -3.44 0.06
N GLY A 50 -7.80 -2.15 -0.11
CA GLY A 50 -8.10 -1.10 0.86
C GLY A 50 -9.62 -0.93 1.08
N ARG A 51 -10.41 -0.94 0.00
CA ARG A 51 -11.88 -0.93 0.11
C ARG A 51 -12.41 -2.15 0.84
N GLY A 52 -11.86 -3.34 0.56
CA GLY A 52 -12.22 -4.56 1.27
C GLY A 52 -11.88 -4.51 2.76
N PHE A 53 -10.73 -3.92 3.12
CA PHE A 53 -10.35 -3.72 4.51
C PHE A 53 -11.28 -2.73 5.23
N LEU A 54 -11.61 -1.60 4.60
CA LEU A 54 -12.57 -0.62 5.13
C LEU A 54 -13.95 -1.24 5.36
N TRP A 55 -14.39 -2.13 4.46
CA TRP A 55 -15.62 -2.89 4.63
C TRP A 55 -15.55 -3.80 5.87
N LEU A 56 -14.43 -4.47 6.08
CA LEU A 56 -14.22 -5.33 7.24
C LEU A 56 -14.26 -4.51 8.55
N VAL A 57 -13.60 -3.35 8.59
CA VAL A 57 -13.68 -2.39 9.70
C VAL A 57 -15.12 -1.94 9.93
N ALA A 58 -15.86 -1.60 8.87
CA ALA A 58 -17.24 -1.13 9.00
C ALA A 58 -18.22 -2.19 9.54
N SER A 59 -17.87 -3.48 9.47
CA SER A 59 -18.70 -4.58 9.96
C SER A 59 -18.63 -4.80 11.48
N GLY A 60 -17.83 -4.03 12.22
CA GLY A 60 -17.75 -4.08 13.67
C GLY A 60 -19.07 -3.71 14.37
N SER A 61 -19.30 -4.28 15.56
CA SER A 61 -20.50 -3.97 16.35
C SER A 61 -20.42 -2.55 16.91
N VAL A 62 -21.45 -1.74 16.66
CA VAL A 62 -21.52 -0.36 17.18
C VAL A 62 -22.15 -0.37 18.57
N ASN A 63 -21.34 -0.13 19.59
CA ASN A 63 -21.86 0.18 20.92
C ASN A 63 -22.11 1.69 20.99
N THR A 64 -23.37 2.05 21.27
CA THR A 64 -23.75 3.44 21.54
C THR A 64 -24.05 3.54 23.03
N GLU A 65 -23.22 4.27 23.77
CA GLU A 65 -23.52 4.57 25.17
C GLU A 65 -24.74 5.50 25.22
N ARG A 66 -25.84 5.02 25.82
CA ARG A 66 -27.01 5.84 26.09
C ARG A 66 -26.85 6.44 27.47
N ALA A 67 -26.52 7.73 27.53
CA ALA A 67 -26.47 8.46 28.78
C ALA A 67 -27.84 9.12 29.05
N LEU A 68 -28.47 8.74 30.16
CA LEU A 68 -29.69 9.35 30.67
C LEU A 68 -29.30 10.49 31.63
N ILE A 69 -29.49 11.74 31.21
CA ILE A 69 -29.27 12.92 32.07
C ILE A 69 -30.62 13.63 32.21
N ASN A 70 -31.12 13.75 33.45
CA ASN A 70 -32.40 14.41 33.78
C ASN A 70 -33.62 13.90 32.99
N GLY A 71 -33.71 12.60 32.73
CA GLY A 71 -34.90 11.99 32.07
C GLY A 71 -35.01 12.26 30.57
N HIS A 72 -34.07 13.00 29.98
CA HIS A 72 -33.93 13.13 28.54
C HIS A 72 -32.83 12.17 28.05
N GLU A 73 -33.16 11.29 27.10
CA GLU A 73 -32.15 10.51 26.39
C GLU A 73 -31.33 11.48 25.51
N ILE A 74 -30.14 11.82 25.98
CA ILE A 74 -29.16 12.50 25.14
C ILE A 74 -28.39 11.39 24.45
N THR A 75 -28.64 11.21 23.16
CA THR A 75 -27.85 10.28 22.35
C THR A 75 -26.50 10.93 22.10
N ASP A 76 -25.58 10.78 23.05
CA ASP A 76 -24.23 11.32 22.88
C ASP A 76 -23.53 10.52 21.78
N GLY A 77 -22.99 11.22 20.79
CA GLY A 77 -22.63 10.68 19.47
C GLY A 77 -21.40 9.77 19.44
N HIS A 78 -20.89 9.35 20.61
CA HIS A 78 -19.73 8.50 20.73
C HIS A 78 -20.07 7.05 20.37
N ARG A 79 -19.95 6.73 19.09
CA ARG A 79 -19.99 5.36 18.57
C ARG A 79 -18.64 4.70 18.81
N THR A 80 -18.59 3.73 19.72
CA THR A 80 -17.43 2.86 19.88
C THR A 80 -17.64 1.59 19.08
N PHE A 81 -16.64 1.21 18.27
CA PHE A 81 -16.65 -0.05 17.55
C PHE A 81 -16.05 -1.13 18.43
N ALA A 82 -16.85 -2.16 18.72
CA ALA A 82 -16.39 -3.35 19.41
C ALA A 82 -16.17 -4.47 18.38
N TYR A 83 -15.02 -5.12 18.47
CA TYR A 83 -14.66 -6.26 17.63
C TYR A 83 -14.43 -7.49 18.50
N SER A 84 -14.97 -8.63 18.05
CA SER A 84 -14.65 -9.92 18.65
C SER A 84 -13.21 -10.33 18.30
N GLY A 85 -12.63 -11.24 19.10
CA GLY A 85 -11.30 -11.79 18.79
C GLY A 85 -11.23 -12.48 17.43
N LYS A 86 -12.34 -13.05 16.95
CA LYS A 86 -12.44 -13.65 15.61
C LYS A 86 -12.38 -12.58 14.52
N GLU A 87 -13.09 -11.47 14.70
CA GLU A 87 -13.08 -10.34 13.75
C GLU A 87 -11.68 -9.70 13.67
N LEU A 88 -11.03 -9.49 14.82
CA LEU A 88 -9.63 -9.04 14.87
C LEU A 88 -8.68 -10.00 14.14
N CYS A 89 -8.86 -11.30 14.31
CA CYS A 89 -8.07 -12.30 13.57
C CYS A 89 -8.30 -12.20 12.06
N MET A 90 -9.55 -12.01 11.62
CA MET A 90 -9.87 -11.79 10.21
C MET A 90 -9.26 -10.49 9.65
N MET A 91 -9.24 -9.41 10.43
CA MET A 91 -8.57 -8.15 10.07
C MET A 91 -7.07 -8.35 9.86
N VAL A 92 -6.40 -9.02 10.80
CA VAL A 92 -4.97 -9.30 10.70
C VAL A 92 -4.68 -10.23 9.52
N TYR A 93 -5.49 -11.26 9.32
CA TYR A 93 -5.37 -12.17 8.18
C TYR A 93 -5.53 -11.41 6.85
N TRP A 94 -6.47 -10.47 6.76
CA TRP A 94 -6.65 -9.62 5.57
C TRP A 94 -5.41 -8.76 5.27
N LEU A 95 -4.79 -8.18 6.30
CA LEU A 95 -3.55 -7.41 6.15
C LEU A 95 -2.39 -8.31 5.66
N ALA A 96 -2.25 -9.50 6.23
CA ALA A 96 -1.26 -10.47 5.79
C ALA A 96 -1.50 -10.91 4.32
N ALA A 97 -2.75 -11.18 3.95
CA ALA A 97 -3.12 -11.51 2.58
C ALA A 97 -2.83 -10.36 1.62
N THR A 98 -3.06 -9.10 2.05
CA THR A 98 -2.73 -7.91 1.26
C THR A 98 -1.24 -7.82 0.97
N LEU A 99 -0.39 -8.02 2.00
CA LEU A 99 1.07 -8.07 1.81
C LEU A 99 1.48 -9.16 0.81
N TRP A 100 0.89 -10.35 0.94
CA TRP A 100 1.16 -11.47 0.04
C TRP A 100 0.79 -11.16 -1.42
N VAL A 101 -0.35 -10.50 -1.64
CA VAL A 101 -0.75 -10.07 -2.99
C VAL A 101 0.26 -9.07 -3.58
N PHE A 102 0.76 -8.14 -2.78
CA PHE A 102 1.79 -7.20 -3.24
C PHE A 102 3.12 -7.89 -3.55
N GLU A 103 3.57 -8.81 -2.71
CA GLU A 103 4.77 -9.61 -2.99
C GLU A 103 4.63 -10.40 -4.28
N PHE A 104 3.46 -11.01 -4.50
CA PHE A 104 3.16 -11.73 -5.73
C PHE A 104 3.20 -10.80 -6.96
N LEU A 105 2.60 -9.61 -6.89
CA LEU A 105 2.66 -8.62 -7.97
C LEU A 105 4.10 -8.14 -8.23
N MET A 106 4.90 -7.94 -7.18
CA MET A 106 6.31 -7.59 -7.33
C MET A 106 7.11 -8.71 -8.00
N ALA A 107 6.87 -9.96 -7.59
CA ALA A 107 7.49 -11.13 -8.21
C ALA A 107 7.13 -11.22 -9.70
N LEU A 108 5.86 -11.01 -10.06
CA LEU A 108 5.42 -10.99 -11.46
C LEU A 108 6.08 -9.89 -12.28
N SER A 109 6.20 -8.68 -11.74
CA SER A 109 6.86 -7.56 -12.42
C SER A 109 8.35 -7.78 -12.69
N HIS A 110 8.97 -8.78 -12.04
CA HIS A 110 10.35 -9.16 -12.30
C HIS A 110 10.51 -10.06 -13.53
N PHE A 111 9.45 -10.75 -13.95
CA PHE A 111 9.45 -11.71 -15.07
C PHE A 111 8.88 -11.15 -16.37
N ALA A 112 8.32 -9.93 -16.35
CA ALA A 112 7.76 -9.24 -17.50
C ALA A 112 8.69 -8.09 -17.94
#